data_AF-A0A2V6JUB4-F1
#
_entry.id   AF-A0A2V6JUB4-F1
#
_cell.length_a   1.000
_cell.length_b   1.000
_cell.length_c   1.000
_cell.angle_alpha   90.00
_cell.angle_beta   90.00
_cell.angle_gamma   90.00
#
_symmetry.space_group_name_H-M   'P 1'
#
loop_
_entity.id
_entity.type
_entity.pdbx_description
1 polymer ?
#
loop_
_entity_poly.entity_id
_entity_poly.type
_entity_poly.pdbx_seq_one_letter_code
_entity_poly.pdbx_strand_id
1 'polypeptide(L)' 'MRYCPVNAVAGSIVLIGMMGAGKSSVGTCLQRRTALVLFDTDDIVASKFGLSIPEIFSKHGEKKFREAETQAL' A
#
# COMPACT_ATOMS: atom_id res chain seq x y z
N MET A 1 8.68 -3.77 28.37
CA MET A 1 7.64 -3.57 27.34
C MET A 1 7.49 -4.90 26.60
N ARG A 2 6.47 -5.70 26.93
CA ARG A 2 6.24 -7.02 26.30
C ARG A 2 5.41 -6.80 25.05
N TYR A 3 5.99 -7.05 23.87
CA TYR A 3 5.21 -7.07 22.63
C TYR A 3 4.56 -8.45 22.48
N CYS A 4 3.23 -8.51 22.34
CA CYS A 4 2.56 -9.74 21.90
C CYS A 4 3.10 -10.11 20.52
N PRO A 5 3.53 -11.36 20.29
CA PRO A 5 3.83 -11.82 18.95
C PRO A 5 2.56 -11.71 18.12
N VAL A 6 2.60 -10.93 17.04
CA VAL A 6 1.53 -10.93 16.04
C VAL A 6 1.57 -12.33 15.45
N ASN A 7 0.62 -13.17 15.82
CA ASN A 7 0.56 -14.55 15.35
C ASN A 7 0.43 -14.49 13.83
N ALA A 8 1.45 -14.94 13.10
CA ALA A 8 1.49 -14.95 11.64
C ALA A 8 0.56 -16.06 11.11
N VAL A 9 -0.73 -15.92 11.37
CA VAL A 9 -1.75 -16.81 10.80
C VAL A 9 -2.01 -16.34 9.38
N ALA A 10 -1.23 -16.85 8.42
CA ALA A 10 -1.51 -16.92 6.98
C ALA A 10 -2.32 -15.74 6.36
N GLY A 11 -2.05 -14.49 6.75
CA GLY A 11 -2.92 -13.36 6.44
C GLY A 11 -2.13 -12.08 6.18
N SER A 12 -2.69 -11.23 5.32
CA SER A 12 -2.13 -9.91 4.97
C SER A 12 -2.57 -8.84 5.97
N ILE A 13 -1.69 -7.89 6.28
CA ILE A 13 -2.01 -6.71 7.08
C ILE A 13 -2.25 -5.55 6.12
N VAL A 14 -3.45 -4.98 6.13
CA VAL A 14 -3.81 -3.82 5.30
C VAL A 14 -3.84 -2.56 6.15
N LEU A 15 -3.07 -1.54 5.75
CA LEU A 15 -3.04 -0.24 6.41
C LEU A 15 -3.95 0.75 5.68
N ILE A 16 -5.06 1.13 6.31
CA ILE A 16 -6.01 2.12 5.76
C ILE A 16 -5.86 3.48 6.47
N GLY A 17 -6.13 4.57 5.75
CA GLY A 17 -6.08 5.94 6.29
C GLY A 17 -5.71 6.98 5.24
N MET A 18 -5.79 8.26 5.62
CA MET A 18 -5.51 9.39 4.70
C MET A 18 -4.04 9.42 4.23
N MET A 19 -3.79 10.11 3.12
CA MET A 19 -2.43 10.46 2.68
C MET A 19 -1.72 11.26 3.80
N GLY A 20 -0.46 10.95 4.09
CA GLY A 20 0.30 11.61 5.17
C GLY A 20 0.03 11.10 6.60
N ALA A 21 -0.91 10.16 6.80
CA ALA A 21 -1.18 9.55 8.12
C ALA A 21 -0.05 8.64 8.66
N GLY A 22 1.09 8.55 7.95
CA GLY A 22 2.24 7.75 8.37
C GLY A 22 2.14 6.25 8.08
N LYS A 23 1.22 5.82 7.20
CA LYS A 23 1.01 4.41 6.84
C LYS A 23 2.30 3.72 6.37
N SER A 24 3.09 4.36 5.51
CA SER A 24 4.35 3.81 5.02
C SER A 24 5.39 3.64 6.15
N SER A 25 5.43 4.58 7.10
CA SER A 25 6.30 4.49 8.28
C SER A 25 5.89 3.32 9.20
N VAL A 26 4.59 3.16 9.44
CA VAL A 26 4.05 2.03 10.23
C VAL A 26 4.28 0.71 9.51
N GLY A 27 4.06 0.65 8.20
CA GLY A 27 4.31 -0.52 7.36
C GLY A 27 5.76 -0.98 7.41
N THR A 28 6.71 -0.05 7.35
CA THR A 28 8.14 -0.35 7.49
C THR A 28 8.47 -0.94 8.88
N CYS A 29 7.85 -0.40 9.94
CA CYS A 29 8.01 -0.94 11.29
C CYS A 29 7.41 -2.35 11.42
N LEU A 30 6.25 -2.58 10.80
CA LEU A 30 5.59 -3.89 10.79
C LEU A 30 6.42 -4.92 10.03
N GLN A 31 6.89 -4.62 8.82
CA GLN A 31 7.75 -5.49 8.03
C GLN A 31 8.98 -5.97 8.82
N ARG A 32 9.66 -5.07 9.55
CA ARG A 32 10.80 -5.44 10.39
C ARG A 32 10.44 -6.37 11.55
N ARG A 33 9.19 -6.34 12.02
CA ARG A 33 8.70 -7.11 13.17
C ARG A 33 8.04 -8.43 12.78
N THR A 34 7.46 -8.52 11.59
CA THR A 34 6.69 -9.68 11.12
C THR A 34 7.35 -10.43 9.99
N ALA A 35 8.41 -9.87 9.39
CA ALA A 35 9.04 -10.36 8.16
C ALA A 35 8.08 -10.43 6.95
N LEU A 36 6.89 -9.82 7.02
CA LEU A 36 5.99 -9.69 5.88
C LEU A 36 6.54 -8.69 4.88
N VAL A 37 6.34 -8.96 3.59
CA VAL A 37 6.69 -8.01 2.54
C VAL A 37 5.73 -6.82 2.60
N LEU A 38 6.29 -5.61 2.60
CA LEU A 38 5.52 -4.38 2.46
C LEU A 38 5.25 -4.11 0.98
N PHE A 39 3.98 -3.94 0.63
CA PHE A 39 3.55 -3.51 -0.70
C PHE A 39 2.85 -2.16 -0.60
N ASP A 40 3.16 -1.26 -1.52
CA ASP A 40 2.41 -0.01 -1.72
C ASP A 40 1.54 -0.16 -2.96
N THR A 41 0.22 -0.02 -2.78
CA THR A 41 -0.74 -0.13 -3.89
C THR A 41 -0.52 0.98 -4.91
N ASP A 42 -0.11 2.17 -4.47
CA ASP A 42 0.16 3.31 -5.35
C ASP A 42 1.33 3.00 -6.31
N ASP A 43 2.38 2.37 -5.81
CA ASP A 43 3.55 1.96 -6.60
C ASP A 43 3.19 0.84 -7.59
N ILE A 44 2.36 -0.13 -7.18
CA ILE A 44 1.89 -1.21 -8.06
C ILE A 44 1.08 -0.61 -9.22
N VAL A 45 0.18 0.32 -8.93
CA VAL A 45 -0.61 1.00 -9.96
C VAL A 45 0.30 1.81 -10.88
N ALA A 46 1.20 2.65 -10.34
CA ALA A 46 2.13 3.43 -11.14
C ALA A 46 2.99 2.54 -12.07
N SER A 47 3.49 1.42 -11.56
CA SER A 47 4.25 0.45 -12.35
C SER A 47 3.42 -0.23 -13.44
N LYS A 48 2.13 -0.51 -13.20
CA LYS A 48 1.22 -1.08 -14.21
C LYS A 48 0.94 -0.11 -15.36
N PHE A 49 0.83 1.19 -15.07
CA PHE A 49 0.61 2.21 -16.10
C PHE A 49 1.91 2.68 -16.77
N GLY A 50 3.07 2.46 -16.14
CA GLY A 50 4.34 3.02 -16.61
C GLY A 50 4.36 4.54 -16.55
N LEU A 51 3.56 5.14 -15.66
CA LEU A 51 3.34 6.57 -15.53
C LEU A 51 3.35 6.95 -14.04
N SER A 52 3.74 8.18 -13.74
CA SER A 52 3.57 8.73 -12.39
C SER A 52 2.08 8.97 -12.08
N ILE A 53 1.69 8.95 -10.80
CA ILE A 53 0.30 9.18 -10.38
C ILE A 53 -0.29 10.49 -10.96
N PRO A 54 0.44 11.63 -10.96
CA PRO A 54 -0.06 12.86 -11.59
C PRO A 54 -0.31 12.71 -13.10
N GLU A 55 0.54 11.96 -13.81
CA GLU A 55 0.34 11.69 -15.24
C GLU A 55 -0.85 10.76 -15.49
N ILE A 56 -1.06 9.77 -14.62
CA ILE A 56 -2.25 8.91 -14.68
C ILE A 56 -3.51 9.77 -14.48
N PHE A 57 -3.53 10.64 -13.48
CA PHE A 57 -4.65 11.56 -13.28
C PHE A 57 -4.88 12.48 -14.48
N SER A 58 -3.82 13.02 -15.07
CA SER A 58 -3.93 13.90 -16.24
C SER A 58 -4.39 13.18 -17.51
N LYS A 59 -3.87 11.98 -17.79
CA LYS A 59 -4.15 11.23 -19.04
C LYS A 59 -5.39 10.35 -18.96
N HIS A 60 -5.74 9.86 -17.77
CA HIS A 60 -6.76 8.84 -17.57
C HIS A 60 -7.84 9.24 -16.56
N GLY A 61 -7.65 10.32 -15.81
CA GLY A 61 -8.54 10.75 -14.75
C GLY A 61 -8.41 9.93 -13.46
N GLU A 62 -8.86 10.51 -12.35
CA GLU A 62 -8.79 9.87 -11.04
C GLU A 62 -9.62 8.58 -10.99
N LYS A 63 -10.77 8.52 -11.68
CA LYS A 63 -11.63 7.33 -11.68
C LYS A 63 -10.88 6.07 -12.13
N LYS A 64 -10.09 6.16 -13.21
CA LYS A 64 -9.35 5.01 -13.74
C LYS A 64 -8.22 4.57 -12.80
N PHE A 65 -7.61 5.51 -12.09
CA PHE A 65 -6.65 5.20 -11.03
C PHE A 65 -7.31 4.44 -9.88
N ARG A 66 -8.49 4.88 -9.40
CA ARG A 66 -9.24 4.19 -8.34
C ARG A 66 -9.70 2.78 -8.74
N GLU A 67 -10.12 2.60 -9.99
CA GLU A 67 -10.43 1.27 -10.55
C GLU A 67 -9.18 0.36 -10.55
N ALA A 68 -8.02 0.89 -10.94
CA ALA A 68 -6.78 0.12 -10.92
C ALA A 68 -6.26 -0.17 -9.51
N GLU A 69 -6.43 0.76 -8.57
CA GLU A 69 -6.15 0.59 -7.14
C GLU A 69 -6.99 -0.57 -6.59
N THR A 70 -8.28 -0.61 -6.94
CA THR A 70 -9.20 -1.70 -6.55
C THR A 70 -8.78 -3.05 -7.14
N GLN A 71 -8.23 -3.09 -8.36
CA GLN A 71 -7.72 -4.32 -8.99
C GLN A 71 -6.35 -4.76 -8.48
N ALA A 72 -5.63 -3.91 -7.73
CA ALA A 72 -4.33 -4.22 -7.17
C ALA A 72 -4.40 -4.80 -5.75
N LEU A 73 -5.56 -4.67 -5.09
CA LEU A 73 -5.89 -5.30 -3.81
C LEU A 73 -6.43 -6.73 -4.02
#